data_AF-A0A5S4GY52-F1
#
_entry.id   AF-A0A5S4GY52-F1
#
_cell.length_a   1.000
_cell.length_b   1.000
_cell.length_c   1.000
_cell.angle_alpha   90.00
_cell.angle_beta   90.00
_cell.angle_gamma   90.00
#
_symmetry.space_group_name_H-M   'P 1'
#
loop_
_entity.id
_entity.type
_entity.pdbx_description
1 polymer ?
#
loop_
_entity_poly.entity_id
_entity_poly.type
_entity_poly.pdbx_seq_one_letter_code
_entity_poly.pdbx_strand_id
1 'polypeptide(L)' 'MLFAGHDFAAPRRTKDRDWAAVEAVLGAGLRYEGFETCGCGREPKYRPRTSAQVRARRRIAARKGLTAAEALALRDPADA' A
#
# COMPACT_ATOMS: atom_id res chain seq x y z
N MET A 1 -5.46 -9.95 14.73
CA MET A 1 -6.40 -9.07 14.02
C MET A 1 -5.69 -7.76 13.72
N LEU A 2 -5.65 -7.32 12.46
CA LEU A 2 -4.93 -6.12 12.03
C LEU A 2 -5.93 -5.05 11.57
N PHE A 3 -5.70 -3.80 11.94
CA PHE A 3 -6.50 -2.67 11.45
C PHE A 3 -5.90 -2.12 10.15
N ALA A 4 -6.68 -2.18 9.07
CA ALA A 4 -6.21 -1.79 7.74
C ALA A 4 -6.12 -0.27 7.55
N GLY A 5 -6.73 0.54 8.42
CA GLY A 5 -6.81 2.00 8.27
C GLY A 5 -8.21 2.47 7.90
N HIS A 6 -8.50 3.75 8.16
CA HIS A 6 -9.84 4.32 7.97
C HIS A 6 -10.29 4.34 6.50
N ASP A 7 -9.36 4.57 5.56
CA ASP A 7 -9.64 4.64 4.12
C ASP A 7 -9.59 3.27 3.43
N PHE A 8 -9.61 2.18 4.21
CA PHE A 8 -9.59 0.84 3.64
C PHE A 8 -10.89 0.53 2.90
N ALA A 9 -10.77 0.40 1.57
CA ALA A 9 -11.84 -0.08 0.70
C ALA A 9 -11.59 -1.55 0.35
N ALA A 10 -12.34 -2.46 0.99
CA ALA A 10 -12.16 -3.90 0.83
C ALA A 10 -12.42 -4.35 -0.62
N PRO A 11 -11.52 -5.15 -1.23
CA PRO A 11 -11.79 -5.79 -2.52
C PRO A 11 -12.98 -6.75 -2.46
N ARG A 12 -13.55 -7.08 -3.62
CA ARG A 12 -14.56 -8.15 -3.70
C ARG A 12 -13.94 -9.47 -3.22
N ARG A 13 -14.74 -10.29 -2.53
CA ARG A 13 -14.27 -11.56 -1.93
C ARG A 13 -13.58 -12.51 -2.92
N THR A 14 -13.98 -12.49 -4.19
CA THR A 14 -13.44 -13.37 -5.25
C THR A 14 -12.17 -12.83 -5.94
N LYS A 15 -11.67 -11.67 -5.53
CA LYS A 15 -10.51 -11.02 -6.15
C LYS A 15 -9.23 -11.34 -5.38
N ASP A 16 -8.79 -12.59 -5.45
CA ASP A 16 -7.62 -13.08 -4.70
C ASP A 16 -6.35 -12.25 -4.97
N ARG A 17 -6.16 -11.79 -6.21
CA ARG A 17 -5.02 -10.93 -6.59
C ARG A 17 -5.05 -9.55 -5.93
N ASP A 18 -6.23 -9.03 -5.64
CA ASP A 18 -6.39 -7.73 -4.98
C ASP A 18 -6.23 -7.91 -3.47
N TRP A 19 -6.74 -9.01 -2.91
CA TRP A 19 -6.47 -9.40 -1.52
C TRP A 19 -4.99 -9.64 -1.25
N ALA A 20 -4.26 -10.28 -2.16
CA ALA A 20 -2.81 -10.42 -2.07
C ALA A 20 -2.07 -9.07 -2.04
N ALA A 21 -2.63 -8.02 -2.66
CA ALA A 21 -2.08 -6.68 -2.56
C ALA A 21 -2.31 -6.06 -1.18
N VAL A 22 -3.50 -6.25 -0.62
CA VAL A 22 -3.84 -5.83 0.75
C VAL A 22 -2.91 -6.51 1.75
N GLU A 23 -2.72 -7.82 1.63
CA GLU A 23 -1.81 -8.59 2.47
C GLU A 23 -0.38 -8.05 2.39
N ALA A 24 0.12 -7.78 1.18
CA ALA A 24 1.46 -7.22 0.99
C ALA A 24 1.63 -5.82 1.64
N VAL A 25 0.58 -4.98 1.58
CA VAL A 25 0.59 -3.64 2.20
C VAL A 25 0.59 -3.76 3.73
N LEU A 26 -0.32 -4.54 4.29
CA LEU A 26 -0.43 -4.71 5.75
C LEU A 26 0.78 -5.44 6.32
N GLY A 27 1.31 -6.44 5.62
CA GLY A 27 2.52 -7.17 5.98
C GLY A 27 3.78 -6.31 5.95
N ALA A 28 3.79 -5.24 5.14
CA ALA A 28 4.85 -4.22 5.15
C ALA A 28 4.65 -3.16 6.26
N GLY A 29 3.66 -3.32 7.14
CA GLY A 29 3.35 -2.38 8.23
C GLY A 29 2.62 -1.11 7.79
N LEU A 30 2.21 -1.03 6.52
CA LEU A 30 1.49 0.13 6.00
C LEU A 30 -0.02 -0.01 6.25
N ARG A 31 -0.69 1.12 6.39
CA ARG A 31 -2.15 1.21 6.51
C ARG A 31 -2.73 2.13 5.43
N TYR A 32 -3.98 1.87 5.06
CA TYR A 32 -4.84 2.72 4.25
C TYR A 32 -5.40 3.83 5.15
N GLU A 33 -4.51 4.71 5.59
CA GLU A 33 -4.82 5.84 6.45
C GLU A 33 -4.49 7.14 5.72
N GLY A 34 -5.48 7.99 5.57
CA GLY A 34 -5.34 9.32 5.00
C GLY A 34 -5.59 10.44 6.00
N PHE A 35 -6.03 10.14 7.22
CA PHE A 35 -6.23 11.18 8.22
C PHE A 35 -4.91 11.58 8.88
N GLU A 36 -4.71 12.89 9.00
CA GLU A 36 -3.70 13.42 9.90
C GLU A 36 -4.12 13.15 11.36
N THR A 37 -3.14 12.93 12.24
CA THR A 37 -3.41 12.61 13.65
C THR A 37 -4.13 13.73 14.40
N CYS A 38 -4.00 14.98 13.95
CA CYS A 38 -4.75 16.14 14.44
C CYS A 38 -6.24 16.12 14.03
N GLY A 39 -6.65 15.28 13.07
CA GLY A 39 -7.98 15.32 12.43
C GLY A 39 -8.23 16.56 11.56
N CYS A 40 -7.23 17.45 11.43
CA CYS A 40 -7.33 18.73 10.76
C CYS A 40 -7.19 18.66 9.22
N GLY A 41 -6.73 17.52 8.70
CA GLY A 41 -6.51 17.29 7.28
C GLY A 41 -6.68 15.83 6.87
N ARG A 42 -6.97 15.63 5.59
CA ARG A 42 -6.98 14.32 4.94
C ARG A 42 -6.00 14.35 3.77
N GLU A 43 -4.87 13.68 3.93
CA GLU A 43 -3.91 13.40 2.86
C GLU A 43 -3.83 11.89 2.62
N PRO A 44 -4.66 11.34 1.71
CA PRO A 44 -4.69 9.91 1.44
C PRO A 44 -3.33 9.42 0.95
N LYS A 45 -2.65 8.63 1.78
CA LYS A 45 -1.39 7.99 1.40
C LYS A 45 -1.66 6.95 0.33
N TYR A 46 -0.88 6.97 -0.74
CA TYR A 46 -1.01 5.98 -1.80
C TYR A 46 -0.72 4.57 -1.27
N ARG A 47 -1.56 3.60 -1.64
CA ARG A 47 -1.32 2.17 -1.41
C ARG A 47 -1.68 1.39 -2.68
N PRO A 48 -0.86 0.41 -3.09
CA PRO A 48 -1.22 -0.44 -4.21
C PRO A 48 -2.47 -1.26 -3.87
N ARG A 49 -3.34 -1.41 -4.86
CA ARG A 49 -4.61 -2.15 -4.76
C ARG A 49 -4.62 -3.43 -5.60
N THR A 50 -3.58 -3.67 -6.39
CA THR A 50 -3.45 -4.87 -7.23
C THR A 50 -2.07 -5.50 -7.10
N SER A 51 -2.00 -6.82 -7.29
CA SER A 51 -0.73 -7.56 -7.28
C SER A 51 0.26 -7.08 -8.34
N ALA A 52 -0.23 -6.57 -9.48
CA ALA A 52 0.61 -5.97 -10.52
C ALA A 52 1.34 -4.71 -10.01
N GLN A 53 0.64 -3.83 -9.29
CA GLN A 53 1.23 -2.63 -8.70
C GLN A 53 2.27 -2.97 -7.62
N VAL A 54 1.99 -4.00 -6.80
CA VAL A 54 2.94 -4.52 -5.81
C VAL A 54 4.19 -5.06 -6.51
N ARG A 55 4.04 -5.85 -7.57
CA ARG A 55 5.17 -6.43 -8.31
C ARG A 55 6.05 -5.36 -8.93
N ALA A 56 5.46 -4.31 -9.53
CA ALA A 56 6.21 -3.19 -10.08
C ALA A 56 7.09 -2.52 -9.00
N ARG A 57 6.51 -2.23 -7.83
CA ARG A 57 7.23 -1.60 -6.72
C ARG A 57 8.31 -2.48 -6.11
N ARG A 58 8.05 -3.78 -5.94
CA ARG A 58 9.07 -4.74 -5.49
C ARG A 58 10.26 -4.84 -6.44
N ARG A 59 10.04 -4.74 -7.76
CA ARG A 59 11.14 -4.69 -8.74
C ARG A 59 12.00 -3.44 -8.55
N ILE A 60 11.38 -2.30 -8.29
CA ILE A 60 12.11 -1.06 -7.99
C ILE A 60 12.86 -1.18 -6.66
N ALA A 61 12.22 -1.75 -5.63
CA ALA A 61 12.86 -2.01 -4.34
C ALA A 61 14.14 -2.83 -4.49
N ALA A 62 14.08 -3.94 -5.24
CA ALA A 62 15.23 -4.78 -5.51
C ALA A 62 16.35 -4.06 -6.28
N ARG A 63 16.00 -3.13 -7.20
CA ARG A 63 16.99 -2.37 -7.98
C ARG A 63 17.64 -1.23 -7.19
N LYS A 64 16.88 -0.59 -6.31
CA LYS A 64 17.29 0.63 -5.59
C LYS A 64 17.64 0.39 -4.12
N GLY A 65 17.50 -0.85 -3.63
CA GLY A 65 17.75 -1.19 -2.23
C GLY A 65 16.70 -0.66 -1.25
N LEU A 66 15.51 -0.29 -1.73
CA LEU A 66 14.43 0.19 -0.86
C LEU A 66 13.82 -0.95 -0.05
N THR A 67 13.34 -0.62 1.14
CA THR A 67 12.50 -1.52 1.91
C THR A 67 11.14 -1.74 1.23
N ALA A 68 10.45 -2.82 1.60
CA ALA A 68 9.10 -3.06 1.10
C ALA A 68 8.13 -1.93 1.47
N ALA A 69 8.26 -1.35 2.67
CA ALA A 69 7.41 -0.25 3.12
C ALA A 69 7.61 1.01 2.26
N GLU A 70 8.86 1.41 2.00
CA GLU A 70 9.17 2.57 1.17
C GLU A 70 8.64 2.37 -0.25
N ALA A 71 8.99 1.24 -0.87
CA ALA A 71 8.58 0.98 -2.25
C ALA A 71 7.05 0.88 -2.40
N LEU A 72 6.34 0.32 -1.42
CA LEU A 72 4.87 0.21 -1.43
C LEU A 72 4.17 1.54 -1.12
N ALA A 73 4.84 2.50 -0.51
CA ALA A 73 4.32 3.84 -0.25
C ALA A 73 4.42 4.78 -1.47
N LEU A 74 5.30 4.49 -2.43
CA LEU A 74 5.48 5.31 -3.63
C LEU A 74 4.21 5.37 -4.49
N ARG A 75 3.82 6.59 -4.89
CA ARG A 75 2.68 6.83 -5.78
C ARG A 75 2.98 6.43 -7.21
N ASP A 76 4.11 6.85 -7.76
CA ASP A 76 4.65 6.32 -9.01
C ASP A 76 5.91 5.48 -8.72
N PRO A 77 6.03 4.25 -9.24
CA PRO A 77 7.30 3.50 -9.17
C PRO A 77 8.49 4.24 -9.82
N ALA A 78 8.26 5.22 -10.69
CA ALA A 78 9.31 6.05 -11.29
C ALA A 78 9.88 7.11 -10.33
N ASP A 79 9.14 7.51 -9.28
CA ASP A 79 9.54 8.54 -8.30
C ASP A 79 10.59 8.03 -7.29
N ALA A 80 10.99 6.77 -7.40
CA ALA A 80 11.91 6.10 -6.47
C ALA A 80 13.36 6.58 -6.57
#